data_AF-A0AAD0UQR7-F1
#
_entry.id   AF-A0AAD0UQR7-F1
#
_cell.length_a   1.000
_cell.length_b   1.000
_cell.length_c   1.000
_cell.angle_alpha   90.00
_cell.angle_beta   90.00
_cell.angle_gamma   90.00
#
_symmetry.space_group_name_H-M   'P 1'
#
loop_
_entity.id
_entity.type
_entity.pdbx_description
1 polymer ?
#
loop_
_entity_poly.entity_id
_entity_poly.type
_entity_poly.pdbx_seq_one_letter_code
_entity_poly.pdbx_strand_id
1 'polypeptide(L)'
;MKLIFYSNILICLVVLYGCTSSQIEEISFPDKGNLKFLSSKNPDAAKILKSVRDLETKNSSYSGEFSMRIENYVPKKESFSADGKIYYDKPSGKMYIELSDPFFGMIVSRVFTDGNSIHIKTANAGPQVLPMGDILLSDPSGKKHSTIPFPVLYSLLANNSSGLAGDDPTFVNLSEKAILVKKPGEDITFWMTDFGISSVELLSKKSNLKAITKVQGTVSFPPRTTITRIVEPTTNLDRNKIEIKMKKVALSETIPASKFQF
;
A
#
# COMPACT_ATOMS: atom_id res chain seq x y z
N MET A 1 -35.44 -34.82 28.35
CA MET A 1 -34.16 -35.33 27.80
C MET A 1 -33.89 -34.95 26.34
N LYS A 2 -34.87 -34.97 25.42
CA LYS A 2 -34.61 -34.65 23.99
C LYS A 2 -34.15 -33.20 23.72
N LEU A 3 -34.67 -32.20 24.45
CA LEU A 3 -34.33 -30.78 24.22
C LEU A 3 -32.85 -30.44 24.52
N ILE A 4 -32.27 -31.06 25.54
CA ILE A 4 -30.86 -30.84 25.96
C ILE A 4 -29.90 -31.42 24.90
N PHE A 5 -30.30 -32.52 24.25
CA PHE A 5 -29.50 -33.16 23.21
C PHE A 5 -29.42 -32.30 21.94
N TYR A 6 -30.54 -31.69 21.52
CA TYR A 6 -30.55 -30.74 20.39
C TYR A 6 -29.78 -29.45 20.69
N SER A 7 -29.83 -28.96 21.94
CA SER A 7 -29.06 -27.78 22.36
C SER A 7 -27.55 -28.03 22.33
N ASN A 8 -27.09 -29.22 22.74
CA ASN A 8 -25.67 -29.57 22.71
C ASN A 8 -25.13 -29.81 21.29
N ILE A 9 -25.96 -30.37 20.39
CA ILE A 9 -25.61 -30.51 18.97
C ILE A 9 -25.50 -29.14 18.28
N LEU A 10 -26.40 -28.20 18.60
CA LEU A 10 -26.36 -26.83 18.06
C LEU A 10 -25.11 -26.08 18.55
N ILE A 11 -24.73 -26.22 19.82
CA ILE A 11 -23.50 -25.64 20.36
C ILE A 11 -22.26 -26.27 19.71
N CYS A 12 -22.23 -27.59 19.48
CA CYS A 12 -21.13 -28.23 18.75
C CYS A 12 -21.02 -27.76 17.29
N LEU A 13 -22.13 -27.51 16.59
CA LEU A 13 -22.13 -26.97 15.23
C LEU A 13 -21.65 -25.51 15.18
N VAL A 14 -21.98 -24.69 16.18
CA VAL A 14 -21.51 -23.31 16.29
C VAL A 14 -20.01 -23.24 16.63
N VAL A 15 -19.48 -24.22 17.38
CA VAL A 15 -18.04 -24.32 17.68
C VAL A 15 -17.22 -24.83 16.49
N LEU A 16 -17.82 -25.63 15.59
CA LEU A 16 -17.17 -26.15 14.37
C LEU A 16 -17.13 -25.15 13.21
N TYR A 17 -18.01 -24.14 13.20
CA TYR A 17 -17.84 -22.93 12.39
C TYR A 17 -16.80 -22.01 13.03
N GLY A 18 -15.61 -22.56 13.27
CA GLY A 18 -14.45 -21.84 13.74
C GLY A 18 -14.33 -20.54 12.94
N CYS A 19 -14.15 -19.44 13.66
CA CYS A 19 -13.99 -18.10 13.13
C CYS A 19 -12.67 -18.04 12.34
N THR A 20 -12.64 -18.62 11.15
CA THR A 20 -11.52 -18.49 10.22
C THR A 20 -11.65 -17.09 9.62
N SER A 21 -10.71 -16.21 9.93
CA SER A 21 -10.58 -14.97 9.18
C SER A 21 -10.39 -15.34 7.71
N SER A 22 -11.20 -14.76 6.82
CA SER A 22 -11.02 -14.93 5.38
C SER A 22 -9.60 -14.51 5.00
N GLN A 23 -8.91 -15.28 4.16
CA GLN A 23 -7.56 -14.90 3.72
C GLN A 23 -7.64 -13.63 2.87
N ILE A 24 -6.59 -12.80 2.90
CA ILE A 24 -6.42 -11.72 1.94
C ILE A 24 -6.37 -12.34 0.53
N GLU A 25 -7.13 -11.77 -0.41
CA GLU A 25 -7.17 -12.23 -1.80
C GLU A 25 -5.76 -12.26 -2.41
N GLU A 26 -5.49 -13.30 -3.19
CA GLU A 26 -4.22 -13.43 -3.89
C GLU A 26 -4.18 -12.53 -5.12
N ILE A 27 -3.13 -11.70 -5.21
CA ILE A 27 -2.82 -10.90 -6.39
C ILE A 27 -1.52 -11.39 -7.04
N SER A 28 -1.50 -11.40 -8.38
CA SER A 28 -0.36 -11.80 -9.19
C SER A 28 0.46 -10.60 -9.66
N PHE A 29 1.75 -10.84 -9.89
CA PHE A 29 2.62 -9.88 -10.58
C PHE A 29 2.33 -9.93 -12.10
N PRO A 30 2.15 -8.78 -12.76
CA PRO A 30 2.00 -8.74 -14.21
C PRO A 30 3.23 -9.31 -14.92
N ASP A 31 3.00 -10.06 -16.01
CA ASP A 31 4.09 -10.50 -16.88
C ASP A 31 4.61 -9.32 -17.69
N LYS A 32 5.87 -8.93 -17.43
CA LYS A 32 6.55 -7.85 -18.14
C LYS A 32 7.42 -8.34 -19.30
N GLY A 33 7.65 -9.65 -19.43
CA GLY A 33 8.66 -10.21 -20.34
C GLY A 33 8.46 -9.83 -21.80
N ASN A 34 7.21 -9.63 -22.22
CA ASN A 34 6.85 -9.27 -23.59
C ASN A 34 6.52 -7.79 -23.77
N LEU A 35 6.60 -6.97 -22.71
CA LEU A 35 6.25 -5.56 -22.78
C LEU A 35 7.40 -4.75 -23.38
N LYS A 36 7.11 -4.04 -24.47
CA LYS A 36 8.02 -3.08 -25.06
C LYS A 36 7.87 -1.72 -24.38
N PHE A 37 8.93 -1.22 -23.77
CA PHE A 37 8.97 0.09 -23.14
C PHE A 37 9.71 1.10 -24.03
N LEU A 38 9.08 2.25 -24.26
CA LEU A 38 9.63 3.38 -24.98
C LEU A 38 10.16 4.42 -23.99
N SER A 39 11.27 5.08 -24.30
CA SER A 39 11.75 6.20 -23.49
C SER A 39 10.70 7.32 -23.43
N SER A 40 10.61 8.02 -22.29
CA SER A 40 9.80 9.24 -22.13
C SER A 40 10.07 10.33 -23.18
N LYS A 41 11.23 10.30 -23.85
CA LYS A 41 11.57 11.20 -24.97
C LYS A 41 10.85 10.84 -26.27
N ASN A 42 10.25 9.66 -26.39
CA ASN A 42 9.43 9.29 -27.53
C ASN A 42 8.11 10.11 -27.52
N PRO A 43 7.66 10.67 -28.66
CA PRO A 43 6.47 11.52 -28.70
C PRO A 43 5.19 10.85 -28.20
N ASP A 44 4.99 9.55 -28.47
CA ASP A 44 3.78 8.84 -28.04
C ASP A 44 3.83 8.48 -26.56
N ALA A 45 5.01 8.10 -26.05
CA ALA A 45 5.23 7.96 -24.61
C ALA A 45 4.97 9.28 -23.86
N ALA A 46 5.44 10.40 -24.41
CA ALA A 46 5.23 11.73 -23.83
C ALA A 46 3.74 12.13 -23.76
N LYS A 47 2.93 11.76 -24.77
CA LYS A 47 1.47 11.96 -24.74
C LYS A 47 0.79 11.19 -23.61
N ILE A 48 1.19 9.94 -23.38
CA ILE A 48 0.68 9.13 -22.26
C ILE A 48 1.08 9.76 -20.93
N LEU A 49 2.34 10.14 -20.76
CA LEU A 49 2.81 10.79 -19.52
C LEU A 49 2.09 12.11 -19.25
N LYS A 50 1.81 12.91 -20.30
CA LYS A 50 1.01 14.13 -20.16
C LYS A 50 -0.42 13.81 -19.72
N SER A 51 -1.07 12.84 -20.37
CA SER A 51 -2.44 12.42 -20.01
C SER A 51 -2.53 11.93 -18.57
N VAL A 52 -1.49 11.24 -18.09
CA VAL A 52 -1.38 10.80 -16.70
C VAL A 52 -1.24 11.99 -15.75
N ARG A 53 -0.37 12.97 -16.05
CA ARG A 53 -0.28 14.19 -15.25
C ARG A 53 -1.60 14.96 -15.21
N ASP A 54 -2.29 15.07 -16.35
CA ASP A 54 -3.60 15.72 -16.45
C ASP A 54 -4.69 14.97 -15.68
N LEU A 55 -4.53 13.66 -15.46
CA LEU A 55 -5.40 12.88 -14.59
C LEU A 55 -5.07 13.13 -13.11
N GLU A 56 -3.78 13.15 -12.76
CA GLU A 56 -3.31 13.39 -11.39
C GLU A 56 -3.69 14.78 -10.86
N THR A 57 -3.80 15.79 -11.72
CA THR A 57 -4.24 17.15 -11.34
C THR A 57 -5.71 17.22 -10.97
N LYS A 58 -6.53 16.25 -11.39
CA LYS A 58 -7.96 16.17 -11.05
C LYS A 58 -8.23 15.52 -9.70
N ASN A 59 -7.21 14.91 -9.08
CA ASN A 59 -7.34 14.32 -7.75
C ASN A 59 -7.58 15.43 -6.72
N SER A 60 -8.44 15.15 -5.74
CA SER A 60 -8.66 16.03 -4.60
C SER A 60 -7.77 15.64 -3.41
N SER A 61 -7.76 16.45 -2.36
CA SER A 61 -7.36 15.97 -1.04
C SER A 61 -8.42 15.03 -0.48
N TYR A 62 -8.06 14.21 0.51
CA TYR A 62 -9.05 13.39 1.22
C TYR A 62 -8.66 13.11 2.66
N SER A 63 -9.67 12.81 3.46
CA SER A 63 -9.55 12.20 4.78
C SER A 63 -10.38 10.93 4.84
N GLY A 64 -9.98 9.96 5.66
CA GLY A 64 -10.73 8.73 5.78
C GLY A 64 -10.44 7.92 7.02
N GLU A 65 -11.36 7.00 7.30
CA GLU A 65 -11.21 5.91 8.25
C GLU A 65 -10.99 4.62 7.44
N PHE A 66 -10.04 3.79 7.86
CA PHE A 66 -9.75 2.53 7.19
C PHE A 66 -9.59 1.38 8.18
N SER A 67 -9.73 0.15 7.70
CA SER A 67 -9.19 -1.05 8.34
C SER A 67 -8.00 -1.55 7.54
N MET A 68 -6.93 -1.92 8.23
CA MET A 68 -5.77 -2.58 7.67
C MET A 68 -5.66 -4.00 8.21
N ARG A 69 -5.29 -4.93 7.35
CA ARG A 69 -4.97 -6.31 7.72
C ARG A 69 -3.62 -6.69 7.15
N ILE A 70 -2.77 -7.31 7.96
CA ILE A 70 -1.44 -7.79 7.55
C ILE A 70 -1.40 -9.30 7.79
N GLU A 71 -1.04 -10.07 6.78
CA GLU A 71 -0.70 -11.49 6.90
C GLU A 71 0.81 -11.64 6.69
N ASN A 72 1.52 -12.00 7.74
CA ASN A 72 2.94 -12.36 7.66
C ASN A 72 3.06 -13.86 7.49
N TYR A 73 3.96 -14.33 6.63
CA TYR A 73 4.15 -15.75 6.34
C TYR A 73 5.47 -16.30 6.91
N VAL A 74 6.45 -15.43 7.16
CA VAL A 74 7.79 -15.78 7.65
C VAL A 74 8.08 -15.01 8.94
N PRO A 75 8.61 -15.64 10.01
CA PRO A 75 8.95 -17.07 10.13
C PRO A 75 7.74 -17.99 10.37
N LYS A 76 6.58 -17.43 10.73
CA LYS A 76 5.33 -18.17 10.96
C LYS A 76 4.16 -17.37 10.44
N LYS A 77 3.14 -18.07 9.92
CA LYS A 77 1.90 -17.45 9.48
C LYS A 77 1.17 -16.79 10.64
N GLU A 78 1.02 -15.48 10.59
CA GLU A 78 0.32 -14.67 11.58
C GLU A 78 -0.50 -13.59 10.87
N SER A 79 -1.67 -13.26 11.42
CA SER A 79 -2.55 -12.23 10.87
C SER A 79 -2.82 -11.18 11.93
N PHE A 80 -2.75 -9.92 11.52
CA PHE A 80 -3.00 -8.76 12.36
C PHE A 80 -4.02 -7.87 11.68
N SER A 81 -4.83 -7.18 12.46
CA SER A 81 -5.77 -6.18 11.94
C SER A 81 -5.77 -4.97 12.86
N ALA A 82 -5.90 -3.78 12.28
CA ALA A 82 -5.97 -2.53 12.99
C ALA A 82 -6.83 -1.55 12.22
N ASP A 83 -7.58 -0.72 12.94
CA ASP A 83 -8.29 0.41 12.36
C ASP A 83 -7.41 1.67 12.40
N GLY A 84 -7.65 2.59 11.48
CA GLY A 84 -6.84 3.79 11.38
C GLY A 84 -7.53 4.95 10.69
N LYS A 85 -6.83 6.08 10.70
CA LYS A 85 -7.20 7.31 10.01
C LYS A 85 -6.11 7.69 9.03
N ILE A 86 -6.53 8.20 7.88
CA ILE A 86 -5.65 8.70 6.84
C ILE A 86 -6.05 10.12 6.46
N TYR A 87 -5.05 10.96 6.24
CA TYR A 87 -5.21 12.26 5.60
C TYR A 87 -4.21 12.37 4.47
N TYR A 88 -4.66 12.86 3.33
CA TYR A 88 -3.83 13.17 2.18
C TYR A 88 -4.16 14.57 1.69
N ASP A 89 -3.14 15.43 1.65
CA ASP A 89 -3.23 16.77 1.10
C ASP A 89 -2.62 16.81 -0.30
N LYS A 90 -3.46 16.97 -1.32
CA LYS A 90 -3.01 16.96 -2.72
C LYS A 90 -2.04 18.09 -3.06
N PRO A 91 -2.24 19.35 -2.62
CA PRO A 91 -1.33 20.45 -2.95
C PRO A 91 0.08 20.25 -2.39
N SER A 92 0.21 19.80 -1.13
CA SER A 92 1.52 19.59 -0.52
C SER A 92 2.11 18.20 -0.74
N GLY A 93 1.31 17.23 -1.19
CA GLY A 93 1.71 15.82 -1.28
C GLY A 93 1.82 15.14 0.08
N LYS A 94 1.47 15.82 1.18
CA LYS A 94 1.60 15.27 2.52
C LYS A 94 0.58 14.18 2.78
N MET A 95 1.02 13.12 3.44
CA MET A 95 0.15 12.04 3.90
C MET A 95 0.43 11.76 5.37
N TYR A 96 -0.64 11.56 6.14
CA TYR A 96 -0.60 11.13 7.53
C TYR A 96 -1.46 9.89 7.68
N ILE A 97 -0.90 8.84 8.29
CA ILE A 97 -1.57 7.59 8.63
C ILE A 97 -1.39 7.36 10.12
N GLU A 98 -2.49 7.18 10.83
CA GLU A 98 -2.50 6.83 12.24
C GLU A 98 -3.31 5.56 12.47
N LEU A 99 -2.76 4.67 13.27
CA LEU A 99 -3.39 3.42 13.66
C LEU A 99 -3.99 3.62 15.06
N SER A 100 -5.27 3.27 15.21
CA SER A 100 -6.05 3.51 16.43
C SER A 100 -5.70 2.52 17.54
N ASP A 101 -5.35 1.29 17.15
CA ASP A 101 -4.90 0.25 18.06
C ASP A 101 -3.41 -0.02 17.86
N PRO A 102 -2.63 -0.20 18.94
CA PRO A 102 -1.33 -0.82 18.82
C PRO A 102 -1.55 -2.22 18.27
N PHE A 103 -1.13 -2.46 17.02
CA PHE A 103 -0.84 -3.80 16.52
C PHE A 103 -0.14 -4.57 17.64
N PHE A 104 -0.66 -5.69 18.14
CA PHE A 104 -0.09 -6.55 19.19
C PHE A 104 1.43 -6.32 19.49
N GLY A 105 1.75 -5.26 20.24
CA GLY A 105 3.12 -4.82 20.49
C GLY A 105 3.96 -4.23 19.33
N MET A 106 3.53 -4.21 18.07
CA MET A 106 4.28 -3.54 16.99
C MET A 106 4.25 -2.02 17.15
N ILE A 107 5.45 -1.44 17.09
CA ILE A 107 5.73 -0.09 17.56
C ILE A 107 5.63 0.91 16.39
N VAL A 108 4.54 0.97 15.63
CA VAL A 108 4.31 2.13 14.74
C VAL A 108 2.86 2.55 14.88
N SER A 109 2.66 3.73 15.47
CA SER A 109 1.33 4.30 15.68
C SER A 109 1.01 5.37 14.65
N ARG A 110 2.03 6.09 14.15
CA ARG A 110 1.84 7.20 13.21
C ARG A 110 2.95 7.24 12.17
N VAL A 111 2.54 7.40 10.92
CA VAL A 111 3.40 7.62 9.77
C VAL A 111 3.00 8.94 9.13
N PHE A 112 3.96 9.84 8.99
CA PHE A 112 3.81 11.09 8.25
C PHE A 112 4.80 11.07 7.09
N THR A 113 4.42 11.61 5.94
CA THR A 113 5.34 11.86 4.83
C THR A 113 5.03 13.18 4.14
N ASP A 114 6.07 13.82 3.64
CA ASP A 114 6.02 14.98 2.74
C ASP A 114 6.27 14.60 1.27
N GLY A 115 6.28 13.30 0.95
CA GLY A 115 6.61 12.76 -0.36
C GLY A 115 8.10 12.46 -0.58
N ASN A 116 8.99 13.02 0.25
CA ASN A 116 10.45 12.83 0.14
C ASN A 116 11.04 12.05 1.32
N SER A 117 10.48 12.25 2.51
CA SER A 117 10.88 11.62 3.76
C SER A 117 9.67 10.97 4.44
N ILE A 118 9.94 10.04 5.33
CA ILE A 118 8.95 9.43 6.20
C ILE A 118 9.34 9.74 7.63
N HIS A 119 8.40 10.27 8.39
CA HIS A 119 8.52 10.39 9.81
C HIS A 119 7.68 9.30 10.48
N ILE A 120 8.30 8.56 11.38
CA ILE A 120 7.68 7.42 12.05
C ILE A 120 7.69 7.70 13.54
N LYS A 121 6.51 7.68 14.16
CA LYS A 121 6.37 7.69 15.62
C LYS A 121 5.89 6.32 16.07
N THR A 122 6.64 5.77 17.00
CA THR A 122 6.39 4.48 17.61
C THR A 122 5.69 4.71 18.96
N ALA A 123 4.97 3.73 19.49
CA ALA A 123 4.36 3.83 20.83
C ALA A 123 5.39 4.12 21.95
N ASN A 124 6.63 3.63 21.81
CA ASN A 124 7.64 3.64 22.88
C ASN A 124 8.87 4.51 22.59
N ALA A 125 8.96 5.16 21.42
CA ALA A 125 10.08 6.02 21.05
C ALA A 125 9.60 7.35 20.43
N GLY A 126 10.48 8.35 20.46
CA GLY A 126 10.25 9.62 19.81
C GLY A 126 10.15 9.50 18.27
N PRO A 127 9.68 10.55 17.59
CA PRO A 127 9.64 10.58 16.13
C PRO A 127 11.02 10.38 15.52
N GLN A 128 11.10 9.51 14.51
CA GLN A 128 12.28 9.31 13.68
C GLN A 128 12.01 9.85 12.28
N VAL A 129 13.01 10.48 11.65
CA VAL A 129 12.93 10.94 10.26
C VAL A 129 13.85 10.08 9.41
N LEU A 130 13.28 9.42 8.40
CA LEU A 130 13.97 8.54 7.47
C LEU A 130 13.72 9.00 6.03
N PRO A 131 14.62 8.70 5.08
CA PRO A 131 14.31 8.83 3.66
C PRO A 131 13.04 8.04 3.28
N MET A 132 12.34 8.47 2.23
CA MET A 132 11.25 7.68 1.66
C MET A 132 11.75 6.28 1.29
N GLY A 133 11.16 5.26 1.91
CA GLY A 133 11.61 3.88 1.80
C GLY A 133 10.71 2.94 2.59
N ASP A 134 11.14 1.68 2.70
CA ASP A 134 10.37 0.66 3.39
C ASP A 134 10.28 0.94 4.90
N ILE A 135 9.09 0.74 5.47
CA ILE A 135 8.87 0.85 6.92
C ILE A 135 9.04 -0.54 7.53
N LEU A 136 9.99 -0.68 8.46
CA LEU A 136 10.20 -1.90 9.22
C LEU A 136 9.37 -1.85 10.50
N LEU A 137 8.34 -2.69 10.57
CA LEU A 137 7.59 -2.93 11.79
C LEU A 137 8.24 -4.05 12.57
N SER A 138 8.62 -3.80 13.81
CA SER A 138 9.14 -4.82 14.72
C SER A 138 8.16 -5.08 15.85
N ASP A 139 8.06 -6.33 16.28
CA ASP A 139 7.40 -6.67 17.54
C ASP A 139 8.19 -6.12 18.74
N PRO A 140 7.63 -6.09 19.97
CA PRO A 140 8.33 -5.56 21.14
C PRO A 140 9.64 -6.29 21.45
N SER A 141 9.72 -7.57 21.07
CA SER A 141 10.92 -8.39 21.29
C SER A 141 12.01 -8.14 20.25
N GLY A 142 11.70 -7.44 19.15
CA GLY A 142 12.62 -7.18 18.03
C GLY A 142 12.99 -8.43 17.23
N LYS A 143 12.33 -9.56 17.45
CA LYS A 143 12.63 -10.85 16.78
C LYS A 143 11.81 -11.06 15.52
N LYS A 144 10.68 -10.37 15.40
CA LYS A 144 9.79 -10.44 14.25
C LYS A 144 9.77 -9.09 13.56
N HIS A 145 9.98 -9.12 12.25
CA HIS A 145 9.94 -7.93 11.41
C HIS A 145 8.91 -8.12 10.30
N SER A 146 8.10 -7.08 10.07
CA SER A 146 7.24 -6.96 8.91
C SER A 146 7.67 -5.74 8.13
N THR A 147 8.01 -5.93 6.86
CA THR A 147 8.35 -4.83 5.96
C THR A 147 7.08 -4.34 5.28
N ILE A 148 6.84 -3.03 5.37
CA ILE A 148 5.81 -2.33 4.61
C ILE A 148 6.51 -1.54 3.50
N PRO A 149 6.30 -1.87 2.22
CA PRO A 149 6.89 -1.12 1.11
C PRO A 149 6.13 0.19 0.93
N PHE A 150 6.41 1.17 1.80
CA PHE A 150 5.66 2.40 1.88
C PHE A 150 5.65 3.23 0.59
N PRO A 151 6.73 3.29 -0.22
CA PRO A 151 6.71 4.05 -1.47
C PRO A 151 5.58 3.63 -2.41
N VAL A 152 5.36 2.32 -2.61
CA VAL A 152 4.29 1.83 -3.50
C VAL A 152 2.89 1.98 -2.90
N LEU A 153 2.76 1.90 -1.58
CA LEU A 153 1.50 2.22 -0.90
C LEU A 153 1.18 3.70 -1.07
N TYR A 154 2.14 4.58 -0.79
CA TYR A 154 1.99 6.02 -0.94
C TYR A 154 1.61 6.39 -2.37
N SER A 155 2.29 5.87 -3.40
CA SER A 155 1.96 6.21 -4.79
C SER A 155 0.51 5.90 -5.13
N LEU A 156 0.04 4.73 -4.72
CA LEU A 156 -1.29 4.26 -5.07
C LEU A 156 -2.36 4.99 -4.24
N LEU A 157 -2.12 5.23 -2.96
CA LEU A 157 -3.01 5.98 -2.07
C LEU A 157 -3.06 7.48 -2.39
N ALA A 158 -2.00 8.04 -2.96
CA ALA A 158 -1.94 9.43 -3.43
C ALA A 158 -2.32 9.57 -4.92
N ASN A 159 -2.48 8.46 -5.63
CA ASN A 159 -2.60 8.39 -7.09
C ASN A 159 -1.56 9.31 -7.76
N ASN A 160 -0.29 9.12 -7.36
CA ASN A 160 0.84 9.96 -7.72
C ASN A 160 2.00 9.10 -8.25
N SER A 161 2.04 8.95 -9.57
CA SER A 161 3.11 8.27 -10.29
C SER A 161 4.24 9.23 -10.68
N SER A 162 3.91 10.48 -11.00
CA SER A 162 4.87 11.47 -11.49
C SER A 162 5.80 12.02 -10.41
N GLY A 163 5.30 12.21 -9.19
CA GLY A 163 6.09 12.70 -8.06
C GLY A 163 7.20 11.74 -7.62
N LEU A 164 7.08 10.45 -7.93
CA LEU A 164 8.14 9.48 -7.66
C LEU A 164 9.15 9.34 -8.80
N ALA A 165 8.83 9.80 -10.01
CA ALA A 165 9.77 9.73 -11.13
C ALA A 165 10.91 10.74 -10.96
N GLY A 166 10.64 11.96 -10.46
CA GLY A 166 11.66 13.01 -10.37
C GLY A 166 12.42 13.17 -11.69
N ASP A 167 13.75 13.11 -11.62
CA ASP A 167 14.66 13.10 -12.77
C ASP A 167 15.08 11.68 -13.21
N ASP A 168 14.52 10.64 -12.60
CA ASP A 168 14.88 9.25 -12.90
C ASP A 168 14.43 8.83 -14.31
N PRO A 169 15.22 7.97 -15.01
CA PRO A 169 14.85 7.43 -16.30
C PRO A 169 13.47 6.79 -16.31
N THR A 170 12.57 7.42 -17.08
CA THR A 170 11.18 7.00 -17.21
C THR A 170 10.91 6.43 -18.60
N PHE A 171 10.19 5.31 -18.64
CA PHE A 171 9.79 4.60 -19.84
C PHE A 171 8.31 4.26 -19.80
N VAL A 172 7.69 4.11 -20.96
CA VAL A 172 6.26 3.87 -21.10
C VAL A 172 6.00 2.70 -22.04
N ASN A 173 5.17 1.77 -21.60
CA ASN A 173 4.54 0.79 -22.47
C ASN A 173 3.18 1.33 -22.92
N LEU A 174 2.99 1.43 -24.23
CA LEU A 174 1.79 2.06 -24.81
C LEU A 174 0.55 1.18 -24.71
N SER A 175 0.70 -0.15 -24.82
CA SER A 175 -0.43 -1.10 -24.85
C SER A 175 -1.11 -1.21 -23.47
N GLU A 176 -0.31 -1.33 -22.42
CA GLU A 176 -0.78 -1.49 -21.04
C GLU A 176 -0.89 -0.17 -20.29
N LYS A 177 -0.59 0.96 -20.95
CA LYS A 177 -0.44 2.28 -20.31
C LYS A 177 0.43 2.20 -19.04
N ALA A 178 1.51 1.42 -19.09
CA ALA A 178 2.38 1.20 -17.94
C ALA A 178 3.58 2.14 -17.97
N ILE A 179 3.93 2.71 -16.82
CA ILE A 179 5.08 3.62 -16.64
C ILE A 179 6.13 2.91 -15.80
N LEU A 180 7.32 2.72 -16.34
CA LEU A 180 8.48 2.20 -15.64
C LEU A 180 9.43 3.35 -15.28
N VAL A 181 9.70 3.53 -14.00
CA VAL A 181 10.71 4.43 -13.46
C VAL A 181 11.88 3.60 -12.97
N LYS A 182 13.08 3.85 -13.50
CA LYS A 182 14.32 3.18 -13.09
C LYS A 182 15.10 4.07 -12.15
N LYS A 183 15.15 3.70 -10.88
CA LYS A 183 15.96 4.37 -9.85
C LYS A 183 17.24 3.59 -9.60
N PRO A 184 18.27 4.20 -9.00
CA PRO A 184 19.45 3.46 -8.56
C PRO A 184 19.06 2.31 -7.62
N GLY A 185 19.18 1.07 -8.10
CA GLY A 185 18.88 -0.16 -7.35
C GLY A 185 17.42 -0.55 -7.25
N GLU A 186 16.48 0.20 -7.87
CA GLU A 186 15.04 -0.06 -7.77
C GLU A 186 14.33 0.21 -9.08
N ASP A 187 13.44 -0.69 -9.47
CA ASP A 187 12.52 -0.48 -10.60
C ASP A 187 11.10 -0.36 -10.06
N ILE A 188 10.40 0.72 -10.41
CA ILE A 188 9.01 0.96 -10.04
C ILE A 188 8.16 0.99 -11.31
N THR A 189 7.11 0.17 -11.37
CA THR A 189 6.18 0.15 -12.50
C THR A 189 4.77 0.51 -12.05
N PHE A 190 4.17 1.50 -12.68
CA PHE A 190 2.79 1.93 -12.48
C PHE A 190 1.94 1.44 -13.65
N TRP A 191 0.80 0.83 -13.38
CA TRP A 191 -0.21 0.54 -14.40
C TRP A 191 -1.34 1.54 -14.27
N MET A 192 -1.62 2.25 -15.36
CA MET A 192 -2.55 3.36 -15.37
C MET A 192 -3.85 2.94 -16.05
N THR A 193 -4.95 3.44 -15.51
CA THR A 193 -6.27 3.44 -16.15
C THR A 193 -6.70 4.89 -16.38
N ASP A 194 -7.83 5.07 -17.05
CA ASP A 194 -8.40 6.41 -17.22
C ASP A 194 -8.94 7.02 -15.91
N PHE A 195 -8.98 6.24 -14.82
CA PHE A 195 -9.44 6.66 -13.49
C PHE A 195 -8.31 6.77 -12.45
N GLY A 196 -7.09 6.34 -12.78
CA GLY A 196 -5.92 6.43 -11.92
C GLY A 196 -5.04 5.18 -11.98
N ILE A 197 -4.12 5.07 -11.02
CA ILE A 197 -3.23 3.92 -10.86
C ILE A 197 -4.05 2.68 -10.45
N SER A 198 -4.01 1.62 -11.25
CA SER A 198 -4.59 0.32 -10.89
C SER A 198 -3.64 -0.52 -10.03
N SER A 199 -2.33 -0.44 -10.31
CA SER A 199 -1.32 -1.17 -9.54
C SER A 199 0.04 -0.49 -9.63
N VAL A 200 0.86 -0.74 -8.60
CA VAL A 200 2.26 -0.32 -8.53
C VAL A 200 3.10 -1.51 -8.10
N GLU A 201 4.11 -1.86 -8.89
CA GLU A 201 5.09 -2.89 -8.57
C GLU A 201 6.44 -2.24 -8.28
N LEU A 202 7.09 -2.67 -7.21
CA LEU A 202 8.46 -2.35 -6.84
C LEU A 202 9.31 -3.61 -6.92
N LEU A 203 10.45 -3.52 -7.59
CA LEU A 203 11.55 -4.45 -7.48
C LEU A 203 12.74 -3.70 -6.86
N SER A 204 13.04 -3.95 -5.58
CA SER A 204 14.15 -3.31 -4.88
C SER A 204 15.29 -4.30 -4.67
N LYS A 205 16.45 -3.98 -5.26
CA LYS A 205 17.71 -4.68 -4.97
C LYS A 205 18.30 -4.24 -3.64
N LYS A 206 17.97 -3.02 -3.18
CA LYS A 206 18.47 -2.46 -1.91
C LYS A 206 17.91 -3.21 -0.71
N SER A 207 16.60 -3.43 -0.69
CA SER A 207 15.92 -4.16 0.38
C SER A 207 15.67 -5.63 0.06
N ASN A 208 16.20 -6.13 -1.07
CA ASN A 208 16.02 -7.50 -1.57
C ASN A 208 14.55 -7.95 -1.51
N LEU A 209 13.65 -7.10 -2.00
CA LEU A 209 12.22 -7.37 -1.99
C LEU A 209 11.56 -7.05 -3.32
N LYS A 210 10.47 -7.76 -3.60
CA LYS A 210 9.56 -7.45 -4.69
C LYS A 210 8.18 -7.28 -4.12
N ALA A 211 7.52 -6.17 -4.43
CA ALA A 211 6.18 -5.86 -3.92
C ALA A 211 5.27 -5.42 -5.05
N ILE A 212 3.98 -5.73 -4.94
CA ILE A 212 2.93 -5.16 -5.79
C ILE A 212 1.78 -4.72 -4.92
N THR A 213 1.33 -3.48 -5.07
CA THR A 213 0.07 -2.96 -4.53
C THR A 213 -0.93 -2.81 -5.67
N LYS A 214 -2.15 -3.32 -5.51
CA LYS A 214 -3.21 -3.30 -6.53
C LYS A 214 -4.53 -2.85 -5.93
N VAL A 215 -5.30 -2.06 -6.67
CA VAL A 215 -6.69 -1.73 -6.33
C VAL A 215 -7.56 -2.97 -6.57
N GLN A 216 -8.35 -3.34 -5.58
CA GLN A 216 -9.34 -4.41 -5.71
C GLN A 216 -10.65 -3.82 -6.26
N GLY A 217 -11.15 -4.40 -7.35
CA GLY A 217 -12.37 -3.92 -8.03
C GLY A 217 -12.14 -2.68 -8.89
N THR A 218 -13.11 -1.78 -8.93
CA THR A 218 -13.09 -0.59 -9.78
C THR A 218 -12.06 0.45 -9.30
N VAL A 219 -11.17 0.88 -10.20
CA VAL A 219 -10.20 1.95 -9.91
C VAL A 219 -10.94 3.26 -9.65
N SER A 220 -10.65 3.85 -8.52
CA SER A 220 -11.24 5.11 -8.04
C SER A 220 -10.24 5.79 -7.11
N PHE A 221 -10.43 7.09 -6.89
CA PHE A 221 -9.60 7.88 -5.99
C PHE A 221 -10.42 8.57 -4.89
N PRO A 222 -10.07 8.40 -3.61
CA PRO A 222 -9.10 7.43 -3.11
C PRO A 222 -9.57 5.98 -3.32
N PRO A 223 -8.65 5.00 -3.38
CA PRO A 223 -9.00 3.62 -3.64
C PRO A 223 -9.81 3.04 -2.46
N ARG A 224 -10.91 2.34 -2.78
CA ARG A 224 -11.77 1.72 -1.76
C ARG A 224 -11.08 0.56 -1.04
N THR A 225 -10.37 -0.28 -1.78
CA THR A 225 -9.62 -1.41 -1.22
C THR A 225 -8.35 -1.63 -2.01
N THR A 226 -7.24 -1.81 -1.31
CA THR A 226 -5.93 -2.05 -1.89
C THR A 226 -5.33 -3.29 -1.27
N ILE A 227 -4.73 -4.14 -2.08
CA ILE A 227 -4.01 -5.32 -1.63
C ILE A 227 -2.56 -5.16 -2.04
N THR A 228 -1.66 -5.39 -1.10
CA THR A 228 -0.22 -5.44 -1.31
C THR A 228 0.27 -6.85 -1.08
N ARG A 229 1.06 -7.38 -2.01
CA ARG A 229 1.77 -8.64 -1.88
C ARG A 229 3.27 -8.36 -1.90
N ILE A 230 4.00 -8.88 -0.93
CA ILE A 230 5.46 -8.75 -0.81
C ILE A 230 6.07 -10.15 -0.88
N VAL A 231 7.03 -10.34 -1.77
CA VAL A 231 7.74 -11.61 -1.98
C VAL A 231 9.24 -11.40 -1.99
N GLU A 232 9.98 -12.47 -1.76
CA GLU A 232 11.41 -12.51 -2.05
C GLU A 232 11.63 -12.55 -3.59
N PRO A 233 12.49 -11.69 -4.17
CA PRO A 233 12.63 -11.56 -5.62
C PRO A 233 13.05 -12.84 -6.35
N THR A 234 13.91 -13.64 -5.73
CA THR A 234 14.52 -14.83 -6.35
C THR A 234 13.60 -16.04 -6.27
N THR A 235 12.97 -16.26 -5.13
CA THR A 235 12.16 -17.45 -4.85
C THR A 235 10.66 -17.23 -5.09
N ASN A 236 10.22 -15.98 -5.20
CA ASN A 236 8.80 -15.57 -5.16
C ASN A 236 8.04 -16.09 -3.94
N LEU A 237 8.74 -16.46 -2.87
CA LEU A 237 8.10 -16.87 -1.61
C LEU A 237 7.44 -15.66 -0.97
N ASP A 238 6.17 -15.81 -0.61
CA ASP A 238 5.40 -14.78 0.09
C ASP A 238 6.07 -14.46 1.43
N ARG A 239 6.38 -13.17 1.61
CA ARG A 239 6.84 -12.63 2.89
C ARG A 239 5.62 -12.14 3.66
N ASN A 240 4.93 -11.15 3.11
CA ASN A 240 3.78 -10.50 3.74
C ASN A 240 2.70 -10.15 2.71
N LYS A 241 1.44 -10.08 3.15
CA LYS A 241 0.34 -9.45 2.43
C LYS A 241 -0.30 -8.37 3.29
N ILE A 242 -0.70 -7.27 2.69
CA ILE A 242 -1.36 -6.15 3.37
C ILE A 242 -2.64 -5.84 2.62
N GLU A 243 -3.75 -5.67 3.34
CA GLU A 243 -5.01 -5.19 2.80
C GLU A 243 -5.35 -3.89 3.52
N ILE A 244 -5.69 -2.84 2.77
CA ILE A 244 -6.23 -1.60 3.32
C ILE A 244 -7.61 -1.40 2.71
N LYS A 245 -8.62 -1.24 3.55
CA LYS A 245 -10.01 -1.04 3.14
C LYS A 245 -10.54 0.25 3.75
N MET A 246 -10.89 1.20 2.89
CA MET A 246 -11.52 2.46 3.30
C MET A 246 -12.94 2.18 3.78
N LYS A 247 -13.27 2.67 4.98
CA LYS A 247 -14.59 2.60 5.59
C LYS A 247 -15.41 3.85 5.32
N LYS A 248 -14.76 5.01 5.45
CA LYS A 248 -15.35 6.33 5.20
C LYS A 248 -14.30 7.21 4.52
N VAL A 249 -14.77 8.04 3.59
CA VAL A 249 -13.94 8.97 2.84
C VAL A 249 -14.68 10.30 2.75
N ALA A 250 -13.97 11.39 3.01
CA ALA A 250 -14.41 12.74 2.74
C ALA A 250 -13.38 13.43 1.84
N LEU A 251 -13.83 13.95 0.70
CA LEU A 251 -13.01 14.72 -0.22
C LEU A 251 -12.97 16.18 0.22
N SER A 252 -11.84 16.83 0.00
CA SER A 252 -11.65 18.26 0.23
C SER A 252 -10.66 18.83 -0.77
N GLU A 253 -10.62 20.15 -0.91
CA GLU A 253 -9.56 20.80 -1.70
C GLU A 253 -8.21 20.66 -0.99
N THR A 254 -8.18 20.87 0.33
CA THR A 254 -6.97 20.83 1.16
C THR A 254 -7.22 20.12 2.49
N ILE A 255 -6.14 19.73 3.17
CA ILE A 255 -6.16 19.29 4.58
C ILE A 255 -5.42 20.32 5.44
N PRO A 256 -5.97 20.74 6.59
CA PRO A 256 -5.30 21.69 7.48
C PRO A 256 -3.90 21.23 7.90
N ALA A 257 -2.92 22.13 7.85
CA ALA A 257 -1.53 21.83 8.20
C ALA A 257 -1.35 21.25 9.62
N SER A 258 -2.24 21.58 10.55
CA SER A 258 -2.25 21.04 11.92
C SER A 258 -2.50 19.53 12.00
N LYS A 259 -3.00 18.90 10.92
CA LYS A 259 -3.14 17.44 10.83
C LYS A 259 -1.83 16.71 10.51
N PHE A 260 -0.79 17.44 10.13
CA PHE A 260 0.51 16.88 9.72
C PHE A 260 1.59 17.14 10.76
N GLN A 261 1.26 17.00 12.04
CA GLN A 261 2.14 17.21 13.19
C GLN A 261 1.99 16.05 14.18
N PHE A 262 3.04 15.77 14.98
CA PHE A 262 3.07 14.64 15.95
C PHE A 262 2.59 14.96 17.35
#